data_AF-A0A127B9B1-F1
#
_entry.id   AF-A0A127B9B1-F1
#
_cell.length_a   1.000
_cell.length_b   1.000
_cell.length_c   1.000
_cell.angle_alpha   90.00
_cell.angle_beta   90.00
_cell.angle_gamma   90.00
#
_symmetry.space_group_name_H-M   'P 1'
#
loop_
_entity.id
_entity.type
_entity.pdbx_description
1 polymer ?
#
loop_
_entity_poly.entity_id
_entity_poly.type
_entity_poly.pdbx_seq_one_letter_code
_entity_poly.pdbx_strand_id
1 'polypeptide(L)'
;MAVIKIVNPSYQVAFIREFLEGGEFMESSSQERIVAQGKVEGARFKLIYEFSTGNIIIWTPDEDMKLILSKLIKHEKFLRNSIIIGFSHKLGAEGDGYILIRKNRGTVKFIRVGEEAWVARGEDGCYFSATIKGLREILAEM
;
A
#
# COMPACT_ATOMS: atom_id res chain seq x y z
N MET A 1 9.90 7.05 -4.78
CA MET A 1 8.56 7.32 -4.22
C MET A 1 7.88 5.97 -4.08
N ALA A 2 7.30 5.67 -2.91
CA ALA A 2 6.51 4.47 -2.74
C ALA A 2 5.07 4.70 -3.25
N VAL A 3 4.44 3.62 -3.70
CA VAL A 3 3.03 3.60 -4.10
C VAL A 3 2.33 2.43 -3.45
N ILE A 4 1.11 2.67 -2.97
CA ILE A 4 0.23 1.66 -2.39
C ILE A 4 -1.10 1.76 -3.11
N LYS A 5 -1.62 0.64 -3.62
CA LYS A 5 -2.94 0.52 -4.20
C LYS A 5 -3.78 -0.39 -3.32
N ILE A 6 -4.97 0.08 -2.94
CA ILE A 6 -5.97 -0.66 -2.21
C ILE A 6 -7.08 -1.02 -3.19
N VAL A 7 -7.28 -2.32 -3.40
CA VAL A 7 -8.29 -2.88 -4.29
C VAL A 7 -9.49 -3.32 -3.48
N ASN A 8 -10.69 -2.89 -3.90
CA ASN A 8 -11.97 -3.19 -3.25
C ASN A 8 -12.06 -2.84 -1.74
N PRO A 9 -11.71 -1.62 -1.29
CA PRO A 9 -12.06 -1.16 0.05
C PRO A 9 -13.59 -1.08 0.23
N SER A 10 -14.09 -1.47 1.41
CA SER A 10 -15.50 -1.29 1.77
C SER A 10 -15.75 0.13 2.25
N TYR A 11 -16.91 0.71 1.90
CA TYR A 11 -17.30 2.07 2.32
C TYR A 11 -16.20 3.12 2.09
N GLN A 12 -15.71 3.22 0.85
CA GLN A 12 -14.48 3.93 0.47
C GLN A 12 -14.41 5.36 1.02
N VAL A 13 -15.49 6.13 0.93
CA VAL A 13 -15.53 7.51 1.44
C VAL A 13 -15.41 7.55 2.97
N ALA A 14 -16.07 6.63 3.68
CA ALA A 14 -15.95 6.54 5.14
C ALA A 14 -14.54 6.11 5.55
N PHE A 15 -13.96 5.14 4.85
CA PHE A 15 -12.57 4.75 5.03
C PHE A 15 -11.61 5.92 4.84
N ILE A 16 -11.75 6.70 3.76
CA ILE A 16 -10.87 7.86 3.50
C ILE A 16 -10.98 8.88 4.63
N ARG A 17 -12.20 9.22 5.07
CA ARG A 17 -12.38 10.16 6.18
C ARG A 17 -11.72 9.70 7.47
N GLU A 18 -11.87 8.43 7.82
CA GLU A 18 -11.25 7.87 9.03
C GLU A 18 -9.73 7.71 8.88
N PHE A 19 -9.26 7.36 7.68
CA PHE A 19 -7.82 7.30 7.38
C PHE A 19 -7.17 8.69 7.46
N LEU A 20 -7.89 9.76 7.15
CA LEU A 20 -7.37 11.12 7.21
C LEU A 20 -7.54 11.78 8.60
N GLU A 21 -8.26 11.13 9.52
CA GLU A 21 -8.53 11.67 10.84
C GLU A 21 -7.24 11.93 11.65
N GLY A 22 -7.18 13.10 12.28
CA GLY A 22 -6.02 13.57 13.05
C GLY A 22 -4.81 13.99 12.20
N GLY A 23 -4.96 14.07 10.87
CA GLY A 23 -3.93 14.57 9.95
C GLY A 23 -4.11 16.03 9.56
N GLU A 24 -3.07 16.59 8.94
CA GLU A 24 -3.11 17.89 8.26
C GLU A 24 -3.14 17.65 6.76
N PHE A 25 -4.23 18.01 6.08
CA PHE A 25 -4.38 17.73 4.66
C PHE A 25 -5.24 18.76 3.94
N MET A 26 -5.00 18.87 2.64
CA MET A 26 -5.90 19.52 1.69
C MET A 26 -6.66 18.44 0.93
N GLU A 27 -7.98 18.57 0.85
CA GLU A 27 -8.85 17.68 0.07
C GLU A 27 -9.48 18.46 -1.09
N SER A 28 -9.57 17.81 -2.24
CA SER A 28 -10.37 18.25 -3.37
C SER A 28 -11.22 17.08 -3.86
N SER A 29 -12.47 17.37 -4.18
CA SER A 29 -13.42 16.39 -4.72
C SER A 29 -13.91 16.86 -6.08
N SER A 30 -14.08 15.92 -7.00
CA SER A 30 -14.61 16.11 -8.34
C SER A 30 -15.68 15.06 -8.62
N GLN A 31 -16.30 15.09 -9.79
CA GLN A 31 -17.28 14.07 -10.19
C GLN A 31 -16.67 12.68 -10.39
N GLU A 32 -15.34 12.58 -10.56
CA GLU A 32 -14.67 11.32 -10.91
C GLU A 32 -13.80 10.75 -9.78
N ARG A 33 -13.32 11.62 -8.89
CA ARG A 33 -12.34 11.26 -7.87
C ARG A 33 -12.31 12.19 -6.67
N ILE A 34 -11.81 11.66 -5.55
CA ILE A 34 -11.32 12.42 -4.39
C ILE A 34 -9.80 12.42 -4.43
N VAL A 35 -9.19 13.57 -4.16
CA VAL A 35 -7.74 13.73 -3.99
C VAL A 35 -7.46 14.41 -2.67
N ALA A 36 -6.64 13.77 -1.83
CA ALA A 36 -6.17 14.35 -0.58
C ALA A 36 -4.64 14.35 -0.55
N GLN A 37 -4.02 15.42 -0.04
CA GLN A 37 -2.57 15.51 0.10
C GLN A 37 -2.23 16.17 1.44
N GLY A 38 -1.27 15.60 2.16
CA GLY A 38 -0.94 16.10 3.48
C GLY A 38 0.00 15.21 4.27
N LYS A 39 -0.17 15.23 5.59
CA LYS A 39 0.52 14.39 6.56
C LYS A 39 -0.47 13.68 7.45
N VAL A 40 -0.21 12.41 7.72
CA VAL A 40 -0.96 11.61 8.69
C VAL A 40 0.00 10.79 9.55
N GLU A 41 -0.10 10.93 10.88
CA GLU A 41 0.84 10.29 11.83
C GLU A 41 2.32 10.57 11.48
N GLY A 42 2.62 11.77 10.99
CA GLY A 42 3.97 12.20 10.57
C GLY A 42 4.37 11.79 9.14
N ALA A 43 3.65 10.85 8.52
CA ALA A 43 3.92 10.37 7.16
C ALA A 43 3.30 11.28 6.10
N ARG A 44 4.07 11.69 5.09
CA ARG A 44 3.56 12.49 3.97
C ARG A 44 2.85 11.59 2.97
N PHE A 45 1.72 12.03 2.44
CA PHE A 45 0.99 11.26 1.44
C PHE A 45 0.30 12.13 0.39
N LYS A 46 0.01 11.51 -0.75
CA LYS A 46 -1.03 11.91 -1.70
C LYS A 46 -1.93 10.71 -1.94
N LEU A 47 -3.21 10.84 -1.63
CA LEU A 47 -4.25 9.83 -1.79
C LEU A 47 -5.15 10.23 -2.97
N ILE A 48 -5.45 9.29 -3.84
CA ILE A 48 -6.45 9.42 -4.90
C ILE A 48 -7.42 8.25 -4.79
N TYR A 49 -8.71 8.56 -4.73
CA TYR A 49 -9.78 7.58 -4.84
C TYR A 49 -10.51 7.79 -6.17
N GLU A 50 -10.47 6.80 -7.05
CA GLU A 50 -11.14 6.84 -8.36
C GLU A 50 -12.49 6.11 -8.28
N PHE A 51 -13.58 6.82 -8.57
CA PHE A 51 -14.94 6.27 -8.41
C PHE A 51 -15.25 5.14 -9.40
N SER A 52 -14.70 5.23 -10.62
CA SER A 52 -14.94 4.26 -11.69
C SER A 52 -14.37 2.86 -11.36
N THR A 53 -13.25 2.81 -10.65
CA THR A 53 -12.57 1.55 -10.32
C THR A 53 -12.76 1.12 -8.87
N GLY A 54 -13.26 2.01 -8.01
CA GLY A 54 -13.36 1.76 -6.57
C GLY A 54 -12.01 1.70 -5.85
N ASN A 55 -10.89 1.92 -6.56
CA ASN A 55 -9.55 1.77 -6.00
C ASN A 55 -9.07 3.05 -5.33
N ILE A 56 -8.23 2.87 -4.32
CA ILE A 56 -7.53 3.97 -3.64
C ILE A 56 -6.04 3.80 -3.89
N ILE A 57 -5.38 4.85 -4.35
CA ILE A 57 -3.94 4.90 -4.58
C ILE A 57 -3.32 5.92 -3.65
N ILE A 58 -2.29 5.52 -2.92
CA ILE A 58 -1.54 6.36 -1.99
C ILE A 58 -0.09 6.42 -2.47
N TRP A 59 0.39 7.62 -2.80
CA TRP A 59 1.81 7.91 -2.99
C TRP A 59 2.38 8.47 -1.71
N THR A 60 3.55 7.99 -1.33
CA THR A 60 4.24 8.40 -0.10
C THR A 60 5.75 8.32 -0.31
N PRO A 61 6.56 9.19 0.31
CA PRO A 61 8.01 9.00 0.35
C PRO A 61 8.35 7.59 0.85
N ASP A 62 9.41 6.99 0.31
CA ASP A 62 9.76 5.61 0.62
C ASP A 62 10.01 5.39 2.12
N GLU A 63 10.64 6.36 2.79
CA GLU A 63 10.85 6.35 4.24
C GLU A 63 9.54 6.39 5.07
N ASP A 64 8.46 6.95 4.51
CA ASP A 64 7.18 7.13 5.19
C ASP A 64 6.25 5.91 4.98
N MET A 65 6.61 4.98 4.07
CA MET A 65 5.74 3.86 3.67
C MET A 65 5.33 2.97 4.85
N LYS A 66 6.26 2.62 5.76
CA LYS A 66 5.97 1.79 6.93
C LYS A 66 4.89 2.40 7.83
N LEU A 67 4.90 3.72 8.00
CA LEU A 67 3.90 4.44 8.80
C LEU A 67 2.52 4.40 8.12
N ILE A 68 2.47 4.59 6.80
CA ILE A 68 1.23 4.45 6.03
C ILE A 68 0.66 3.04 6.15
N LEU A 69 1.47 2.01 5.95
CA LEU A 69 1.03 0.60 6.07
C LEU A 69 0.55 0.26 7.49
N SER A 70 1.27 0.74 8.51
CA SER A 70 0.88 0.60 9.91
C SER A 70 -0.48 1.23 10.19
N LYS A 71 -0.75 2.40 9.59
CA LYS A 71 -2.06 3.05 9.71
C LYS A 71 -3.15 2.26 9.01
N LEU A 72 -2.91 1.74 7.80
CA LEU A 72 -3.89 0.92 7.07
C LEU A 72 -4.37 -0.28 7.89
N ILE A 73 -3.48 -0.93 8.65
CA ILE A 73 -3.80 -2.07 9.51
C ILE A 73 -4.85 -1.73 10.58
N LYS A 74 -4.89 -0.48 11.05
CA LYS A 74 -5.88 0.00 12.04
C LYS A 74 -7.31 0.07 11.47
N HIS A 75 -7.45 0.04 10.15
CA HIS A 75 -8.73 0.19 9.44
C HIS A 75 -9.27 -1.14 8.89
N GLU A 76 -9.01 -2.25 9.58
CA GLU A 76 -9.42 -3.61 9.15
C GLU A 76 -10.92 -3.71 8.81
N LYS A 77 -11.79 -2.99 9.53
CA LYS A 77 -13.24 -3.00 9.25
C LYS A 77 -13.60 -2.59 7.83
N PHE A 78 -12.77 -1.76 7.18
CA PHE A 78 -12.96 -1.35 5.79
C PHE A 78 -12.16 -2.21 4.80
N LEU A 79 -11.04 -2.76 5.27
CA LEU A 79 -10.03 -3.39 4.42
C LEU A 79 -10.00 -4.92 4.50
N ARG A 80 -10.90 -5.54 5.27
CA ARG A 80 -10.95 -7.00 5.51
C ARG A 80 -10.94 -7.84 4.24
N ASN A 81 -11.61 -7.38 3.18
CA ASN A 81 -11.72 -8.08 1.90
C ASN A 81 -10.84 -7.43 0.81
N SER A 82 -10.01 -6.47 1.18
CA SER A 82 -9.20 -5.70 0.24
C SER A 82 -7.87 -6.38 -0.04
N ILE A 83 -7.36 -6.20 -1.24
CA ILE A 83 -5.99 -6.54 -1.60
C ILE A 83 -5.18 -5.24 -1.63
N ILE A 84 -4.10 -5.21 -0.86
CA ILE A 84 -3.17 -4.09 -0.77
C ILE A 84 -1.92 -4.46 -1.55
N ILE A 85 -1.67 -3.72 -2.62
CA ILE A 85 -0.50 -3.90 -3.48
C ILE A 85 0.42 -2.72 -3.23
N GLY A 86 1.71 -2.95 -3.06
CA GLY A 86 2.65 -1.86 -2.85
C GLY A 86 3.95 -2.05 -3.60
N PHE A 87 4.61 -0.91 -3.86
CA PHE A 87 5.96 -0.85 -4.38
C PHE A 87 6.75 0.25 -3.65
N SER A 88 8.02 -0.03 -3.40
CA SER A 88 8.97 0.97 -2.91
C SER A 88 10.41 0.59 -3.27
N HIS A 89 11.22 1.60 -3.58
CA HIS A 89 12.63 1.42 -3.90
C HIS A 89 13.46 1.04 -2.67
N LYS A 90 13.08 1.58 -1.49
CA LYS A 90 13.85 1.43 -0.23
C LYS A 90 13.28 0.38 0.72
N LEU A 91 12.14 -0.23 0.39
CA LEU A 91 11.57 -1.30 1.19
C LEU A 91 12.56 -2.48 1.24
N GLY A 92 13.19 -2.64 2.40
CA GLY A 92 14.00 -3.81 2.71
C GLY A 92 13.07 -4.99 2.93
N ALA A 93 13.38 -6.10 2.26
CA ALA A 93 12.78 -7.40 2.56
C ALA A 93 13.92 -8.40 2.57
N GLU A 94 14.20 -8.94 3.76
CA GLU A 94 15.21 -9.97 3.95
C GLU A 94 14.60 -11.34 3.64
N GLY A 95 15.37 -12.22 3.00
CA GLY A 95 14.96 -13.59 2.74
C GLY A 95 15.66 -14.22 1.54
N ASP A 96 15.97 -15.51 1.68
CA ASP A 96 16.46 -16.33 0.59
C ASP A 96 15.31 -16.63 -0.36
N GLY A 97 15.15 -15.77 -1.36
CA GLY A 97 14.01 -15.88 -2.26
C GLY A 97 13.88 -17.25 -2.93
N TYR A 98 12.65 -17.73 -2.94
CA TYR A 98 12.27 -19.11 -3.26
C TYR A 98 12.11 -19.35 -4.76
N ILE A 99 11.75 -18.31 -5.52
CA ILE A 99 11.44 -18.41 -6.96
C ILE A 99 12.00 -17.19 -7.69
N LEU A 100 12.72 -17.45 -8.78
CA LEU A 100 13.24 -16.43 -9.69
C LEU A 100 12.47 -16.47 -11.01
N ILE A 101 11.80 -15.37 -11.35
CA ILE A 101 11.15 -15.20 -12.64
C ILE A 101 12.00 -14.27 -13.51
N ARG A 102 12.41 -14.76 -14.68
CA ARG A 102 13.12 -13.97 -15.70
C ARG A 102 12.22 -13.86 -16.93
N LYS A 103 11.90 -12.64 -17.35
CA LYS A 103 11.33 -12.33 -18.68
C LYS A 103 12.26 -11.37 -19.39
N ASN A 104 12.17 -11.30 -20.72
CA ASN A 104 13.07 -10.56 -21.64
C ASN A 104 13.44 -9.10 -21.26
N ARG A 105 12.79 -8.49 -20.26
CA ARG A 105 13.02 -7.11 -19.80
C ARG A 105 13.17 -6.96 -18.27
N GLY A 106 13.32 -8.04 -17.51
CA GLY A 106 13.53 -7.92 -16.07
C GLY A 106 13.51 -9.23 -15.30
N THR A 107 14.13 -9.18 -14.12
CA THR A 107 14.17 -10.28 -13.15
C THR A 107 13.39 -9.89 -11.90
N VAL A 108 12.52 -10.78 -11.44
CA VAL A 108 11.82 -10.65 -10.16
C VAL A 108 12.12 -11.88 -9.31
N LYS A 109 12.63 -11.65 -8.10
CA LYS A 109 12.91 -12.68 -7.10
C LYS A 109 11.85 -12.61 -6.02
N PHE A 110 11.01 -13.64 -5.89
CA PHE A 110 10.06 -13.74 -4.77
C PHE A 110 10.84 -14.02 -3.50
N ILE A 111 10.85 -13.07 -2.57
CA ILE A 111 11.54 -13.18 -1.29
C ILE A 111 10.68 -13.98 -0.31
N ARG A 112 9.36 -13.84 -0.39
CA ARG A 112 8.40 -14.52 0.48
C ARG A 112 7.07 -14.76 -0.22
N VAL A 113 6.46 -15.90 0.06
CA VAL A 113 5.08 -16.24 -0.32
C VAL A 113 4.43 -16.91 0.90
N GLY A 114 3.49 -16.23 1.53
CA GLY A 114 2.62 -16.75 2.59
C GLY A 114 1.18 -16.95 2.09
N GLU A 115 0.28 -17.38 2.97
CA GLU A 115 -1.12 -17.65 2.60
C GLU A 115 -1.87 -16.39 2.14
N GLU A 116 -1.61 -15.25 2.81
CA GLU A 116 -2.31 -13.99 2.56
C GLU A 116 -1.40 -12.85 2.09
N ALA A 117 -0.12 -13.15 1.77
CA ALA A 117 0.86 -12.16 1.34
C ALA A 117 1.96 -12.73 0.45
N TRP A 118 2.51 -11.91 -0.45
CA TRP A 118 3.80 -12.18 -1.08
C TRP A 118 4.63 -10.90 -1.19
N VAL A 119 5.95 -11.08 -1.20
CA VAL A 119 6.93 -10.01 -1.36
C VAL A 119 7.97 -10.44 -2.40
N ALA A 120 8.31 -9.55 -3.32
CA ALA A 120 9.26 -9.81 -4.38
C ALA A 120 10.19 -8.62 -4.62
N ARG A 121 11.46 -8.89 -4.92
CA ARG A 121 12.48 -7.91 -5.28
C ARG A 121 12.66 -7.89 -6.79
N GLY A 122 12.42 -6.74 -7.40
CA GLY A 122 12.87 -6.41 -8.74
C GLY A 122 14.22 -5.67 -8.70
N GLU A 123 14.71 -5.31 -9.89
CA GLU A 123 15.93 -4.50 -10.03
C GLU A 123 15.75 -3.07 -9.48
N ASP A 124 14.52 -2.56 -9.51
CA ASP A 124 14.18 -1.18 -9.16
C ASP A 124 13.63 -1.02 -7.74
N GLY A 125 13.24 -2.10 -7.06
CA GLY A 125 12.67 -2.03 -5.73
C GLY A 125 12.00 -3.30 -5.27
N CYS A 126 11.20 -3.17 -4.21
CA CYS A 126 10.41 -4.25 -3.65
C CYS A 126 8.94 -4.05 -4.00
N TYR A 127 8.27 -5.16 -4.30
CA TYR A 127 6.86 -5.27 -4.62
C TYR A 127 6.21 -6.19 -3.60
N PHE A 128 4.97 -5.92 -3.24
CA PHE A 128 4.17 -6.86 -2.46
C PHE A 128 2.71 -6.82 -2.84
N SER A 129 2.00 -7.87 -2.48
CA SER A 129 0.55 -7.90 -2.42
C SER A 129 0.12 -8.66 -1.17
N ALA A 130 -0.82 -8.12 -0.42
CA ALA A 130 -1.29 -8.72 0.81
C ALA A 130 -2.75 -8.36 1.12
N THR A 131 -3.44 -9.22 1.88
CA THR A 131 -4.62 -8.81 2.65
C THR A 131 -4.17 -7.98 3.86
N ILE A 132 -5.10 -7.53 4.71
CA ILE A 132 -4.73 -6.94 6.00
C ILE A 132 -3.97 -7.90 6.92
N LYS A 133 -4.30 -9.19 6.96
CA LYS A 133 -3.54 -10.12 7.82
C LYS A 133 -2.15 -10.35 7.26
N GLY A 134 -2.05 -10.58 5.94
CA GLY A 134 -0.76 -10.70 5.28
C GLY A 134 0.11 -9.44 5.44
N LEU A 135 -0.50 -8.25 5.45
CA LEU A 135 0.24 -7.00 5.66
C LEU A 135 0.83 -6.90 7.07
N ARG A 136 0.14 -7.42 8.09
CA ARG A 136 0.68 -7.52 9.46
C ARG A 136 1.91 -8.41 9.50
N GLU A 137 1.88 -9.53 8.79
CA GLU A 137 3.02 -10.44 8.70
C GLU A 137 4.22 -9.79 8.00
N ILE A 138 3.98 -9.04 6.92
CA ILE A 138 5.03 -8.30 6.22
C ILE A 138 5.67 -7.28 7.18
N LEU A 139 4.87 -6.49 7.90
CA LEU A 139 5.40 -5.44 8.78
C LEU A 139 6.13 -5.97 10.02
N ALA A 140 5.78 -7.15 10.52
CA ALA A 140 6.43 -7.73 11.69
C ALA A 140 7.90 -8.12 11.43
N GLU A 141 8.26 -8.37 10.17
CA GLU A 141 9.60 -8.81 9.74
C GLU A 141 10.42 -7.68 9.11
N MET A 142 9.87 -6.46 9.07
CA MET A 142 10.40 -5.31 8.36
C MET A 142 11.06 -4.27 9.25
#